data_AF-K0AYX6-F1
#
_entry.id   AF-K0AYX6-F1
#
_cell.length_a   1.000
_cell.length_b   1.000
_cell.length_c   1.000
_cell.angle_alpha   90.00
_cell.angle_beta   90.00
_cell.angle_gamma   90.00
#
_symmetry.space_group_name_H-M   'P 1'
#
loop_
_entity.id
_entity.type
_entity.pdbx_description
1 polymer ?
#
loop_
_entity_poly.entity_id
_entity_poly.type
_entity_poly.pdbx_seq_one_letter_code
_entity_poly.pdbx_strand_id
1 'polypeptide(L)'
;MKAMSLTKEELLEMESLPKTKLDVMKDYLICFLPVTIGILCLLEYYFIPNYGMNTITNVYGGFIGILITVFFIMFLISLKNKLVFEKLRYKAPFYSAVFMLLTGYDVLTLKTGTLMLPYFPWTDRILNAMISDWRYLLDCVKNSLILLFTGYFSGAIIGLITGISCGYSKKVNYWISPFMRLLGPIPSITWLPIVIVIMTSLFNGAVVIIALGVWYSVSMATITGISNVDASYFEVAKTLGAGSKELVFGIAIPHAMPNIFQGLTQGMSSACTALLIAEMVGVESGLGWYINWQKSWAEFGKMYGAVILICLTFITVNFILSRIKKYVLRWQEGVIQ
;
A
#
# COMPACT_ATOMS: atom_id res chain seq x y z
N MET A 1 12.89 40.58 -1.89
CA MET A 1 13.05 40.27 -0.45
C MET A 1 13.49 38.81 -0.37
N LYS A 2 14.77 38.56 -0.09
CA LYS A 2 15.41 37.24 -0.20
C LYS A 2 14.94 36.39 0.99
N ALA A 3 14.23 35.29 0.77
CA ALA A 3 13.85 34.38 1.85
C ALA A 3 15.13 33.78 2.44
N MET A 4 15.53 34.27 3.61
CA MET A 4 16.68 33.77 4.34
C MET A 4 16.33 32.36 4.81
N SER A 5 17.07 31.35 4.32
CA SER A 5 16.88 29.96 4.76
C SER A 5 17.40 29.84 6.18
N LEU A 6 16.51 29.98 7.15
CA LEU A 6 16.83 29.84 8.57
C LEU A 6 17.43 28.44 8.82
N THR A 7 18.51 28.41 9.58
CA THR A 7 19.13 27.17 10.03
C THR A 7 18.23 26.48 11.07
N LYS A 8 18.37 25.15 11.22
CA LYS A 8 17.55 24.35 12.16
C LYS A 8 17.64 24.86 13.60
N GLU A 9 18.79 25.41 13.99
CA GLU A 9 19.04 25.98 15.30
C GLU A 9 18.29 27.31 15.49
N GLU A 10 18.31 28.19 14.49
CA GLU A 10 17.53 29.45 14.51
C GLU A 10 16.01 29.19 14.55
N LEU A 11 15.52 28.13 13.89
CA LEU A 11 14.12 27.70 13.98
C LEU A 11 13.73 27.22 15.39
N LEU A 12 14.62 26.47 16.05
CA LEU A 12 14.42 25.99 17.42
C LEU A 12 14.48 27.13 18.44
N GLU A 13 15.36 28.11 18.19
CA GLU A 13 15.49 29.31 19.02
C GLU A 13 14.26 30.22 18.87
N MET A 14 13.72 30.37 17.66
CA MET A 14 12.44 31.05 17.43
C MET A 14 11.23 30.31 18.04
N GLU A 15 11.23 28.97 18.07
CA GLU A 15 10.21 28.18 18.78
C GLU A 15 10.32 28.30 20.32
N SER A 16 11.49 28.66 20.84
CA SER A 16 11.74 28.83 22.28
C SER A 16 11.30 30.18 22.86
N LEU A 17 11.03 31.17 21.99
CA LEU A 17 10.51 32.47 22.41
C LEU A 17 9.09 32.33 22.99
N PRO A 18 8.73 33.10 24.04
CA PRO A 18 7.37 33.09 24.58
C PRO A 18 6.39 33.53 23.50
N LYS A 19 5.52 32.62 23.06
CA LYS A 19 4.53 32.88 22.01
C LYS A 19 3.63 34.06 22.39
N THR A 20 3.46 35.00 21.47
CA THR A 20 2.49 36.10 21.62
C THR A 20 1.08 35.53 21.70
N LYS A 21 0.15 36.21 22.38
CA LYS A 21 -1.28 35.81 22.40
C LYS A 21 -1.86 35.59 21.00
N LEU A 22 -1.40 36.36 20.01
CA LEU A 22 -1.77 36.22 18.60
C LEU A 22 -1.29 34.90 17.98
N ASP A 23 -0.08 34.45 18.30
CA ASP A 23 0.50 33.22 17.74
C ASP A 23 -0.15 31.98 18.33
N VAL A 24 -0.48 32.03 19.62
CA VAL A 24 -1.30 31.01 20.29
C VAL A 24 -2.67 30.91 19.62
N MET A 25 -3.33 32.05 19.37
CA MET A 25 -4.63 32.08 18.69
C MET A 25 -4.56 31.48 17.28
N LYS A 26 -3.52 31.82 16.50
CA LYS A 26 -3.28 31.24 15.16
C LYS A 26 -3.10 29.73 15.22
N ASP A 27 -2.36 29.22 16.21
CA ASP A 27 -2.14 27.79 16.36
C ASP A 27 -3.44 27.02 16.63
N TYR A 28 -4.31 27.55 17.47
CA TYR A 28 -5.66 26.98 17.68
C TYR A 28 -6.52 27.06 16.41
N LEU A 29 -6.44 28.15 15.66
CA LEU A 29 -7.16 28.33 14.41
C LEU A 29 -6.73 27.30 13.35
N ILE A 30 -5.42 27.05 13.23
CA ILE A 30 -4.86 26.01 12.35
C ILE A 30 -5.36 24.63 12.77
N CYS A 31 -5.38 24.32 14.07
CA CYS A 31 -5.86 23.03 14.56
C CYS A 31 -7.36 22.82 14.30
N PHE A 32 -8.16 23.89 14.31
CA PHE A 32 -9.60 23.85 14.09
C PHE A 32 -10.00 23.89 12.60
N LEU A 33 -9.06 24.22 11.72
CA LEU A 33 -9.27 24.39 10.27
C LEU A 33 -9.90 23.18 9.55
N PRO A 34 -9.57 21.90 9.88
CA PRO A 34 -10.26 20.75 9.28
C PRO A 34 -11.75 20.69 9.60
N VAL A 35 -12.14 21.13 10.81
CA VAL A 35 -13.54 21.13 11.25
C VAL A 35 -14.33 22.19 10.49
N THR A 36 -13.78 23.40 10.35
CA THR A 36 -14.47 24.50 9.64
C THR A 36 -14.67 24.16 8.16
N ILE A 37 -13.64 23.64 7.49
CA ILE A 37 -13.76 23.24 6.08
C ILE A 37 -14.68 22.04 5.92
N GLY A 38 -14.62 21.06 6.83
CA GLY A 38 -15.57 19.95 6.81
C GLY A 38 -17.02 20.42 6.92
N ILE A 39 -17.32 21.38 7.80
CA ILE A 39 -18.65 21.98 7.90
C ILE A 39 -19.03 22.69 6.59
N LEU A 40 -18.12 23.46 6.00
CA LEU A 40 -18.35 24.09 4.69
C LEU A 40 -18.64 23.05 3.60
N CYS A 41 -17.96 21.90 3.62
CA CYS A 41 -18.23 20.78 2.70
C CYS A 41 -19.65 20.21 2.88
N LEU A 42 -20.15 20.08 4.11
CA LEU A 42 -21.54 19.63 4.34
C LEU A 42 -22.55 20.68 3.88
N LEU A 43 -22.27 21.95 4.14
CA LEU A 43 -23.15 23.05 3.71
C LEU A 43 -23.22 23.11 2.19
N GLU A 44 -22.09 22.98 1.51
CA GLU A 44 -22.00 22.89 0.05
C GLU A 44 -22.85 21.71 -0.47
N TYR A 45 -22.66 20.52 0.10
CA TYR A 45 -23.34 19.30 -0.33
C TYR A 45 -24.88 19.39 -0.25
N TYR A 46 -25.42 19.93 0.85
CA TYR A 46 -26.87 19.96 1.08
C TYR A 46 -27.58 21.22 0.55
N PHE A 47 -26.94 22.39 0.56
CA PHE A 47 -27.61 23.65 0.26
C PHE A 47 -27.38 24.17 -1.16
N ILE A 48 -26.31 23.76 -1.84
CA ILE A 48 -26.09 24.17 -3.24
C ILE A 48 -26.93 23.28 -4.17
N PRO A 49 -27.69 23.87 -5.12
CA PRO A 49 -28.52 23.09 -6.03
C PRO A 49 -27.67 22.17 -6.93
N ASN A 50 -28.19 20.97 -7.18
CA ASN A 50 -27.52 19.98 -8.02
C ASN A 50 -27.74 20.28 -9.51
N TYR A 51 -26.80 19.84 -10.35
CA TYR A 51 -26.94 19.94 -11.80
C TYR A 51 -27.98 18.93 -12.32
N GLY A 52 -28.99 19.42 -13.05
CA GLY A 52 -29.97 18.59 -13.73
C GLY A 52 -30.75 17.65 -12.80
N MET A 53 -30.79 16.35 -13.14
CA MET A 53 -31.52 15.32 -12.41
C MET A 53 -30.64 14.51 -11.44
N ASN A 54 -29.46 15.03 -11.07
CA ASN A 54 -28.55 14.33 -10.18
C ASN A 54 -29.15 14.22 -8.76
N THR A 55 -29.17 13.00 -8.23
CA THR A 55 -29.72 12.70 -6.90
C THR A 55 -28.61 12.54 -5.87
N ILE A 56 -28.93 12.94 -4.63
CA ILE A 56 -28.05 12.77 -3.47
C ILE A 56 -28.63 11.72 -2.52
N THR A 57 -27.76 10.94 -1.89
CA THR A 57 -28.11 10.10 -0.74
C THR A 57 -27.46 10.66 0.52
N ASN A 58 -27.86 10.16 1.70
CA ASN A 58 -27.27 10.62 2.97
C ASN A 58 -25.95 9.94 3.33
N VAL A 59 -25.39 9.12 2.44
CA VAL A 59 -24.18 8.32 2.73
C VAL A 59 -22.95 9.22 2.83
N TYR A 60 -22.73 10.10 1.85
CA TYR A 60 -21.60 11.02 1.86
C TYR A 60 -21.69 12.06 2.98
N GLY A 61 -22.89 12.61 3.22
CA GLY A 61 -23.12 13.51 4.35
C GLY A 61 -22.79 12.84 5.69
N GLY A 62 -23.20 11.59 5.89
CA GLY A 62 -22.84 10.79 7.06
C GLY A 62 -21.32 10.54 7.17
N PHE A 63 -20.67 10.19 6.06
CA PHE A 63 -19.22 9.98 6.00
C PHE A 63 -18.43 11.23 6.42
N ILE A 64 -18.75 12.39 5.83
CA ILE A 64 -18.12 13.67 6.18
C ILE A 64 -18.43 14.06 7.63
N GLY A 65 -19.67 13.86 8.10
CA GLY A 65 -20.07 14.10 9.48
C GLY A 65 -19.26 13.29 10.51
N ILE A 66 -18.99 12.02 10.22
CA ILE A 66 -18.11 11.17 11.06
C ILE A 66 -16.69 11.74 11.10
N LEU A 67 -16.13 12.12 9.94
CA LEU A 67 -14.77 12.69 9.89
C LEU A 67 -14.66 14.00 10.68
N ILE A 68 -15.64 14.90 10.54
CA ILE A 68 -15.71 16.15 11.30
C ILE A 68 -15.77 15.85 12.79
N THR A 69 -16.61 14.90 13.21
CA THR A 69 -16.76 14.51 14.62
C THR A 69 -15.44 13.99 15.18
N VAL A 70 -14.72 13.15 14.43
CA VAL A 70 -13.41 12.63 14.82
C VAL A 70 -12.37 13.76 14.97
N PHE A 71 -12.32 14.71 14.02
CA PHE A 71 -11.42 15.86 14.12
C PHE A 71 -11.80 16.81 15.26
N PHE A 72 -13.08 17.00 15.52
CA PHE A 72 -13.57 17.80 16.62
C PHE A 72 -13.18 17.19 17.97
N ILE A 73 -13.33 15.87 18.14
CA ILE A 73 -12.88 15.15 19.34
C ILE A 73 -11.35 15.28 19.50
N MET A 74 -10.57 15.09 18.44
CA MET A 74 -9.11 15.28 18.48
C MET A 74 -8.73 16.71 18.88
N PHE A 75 -9.44 17.72 18.38
CA PHE A 75 -9.26 19.10 18.77
C PHE A 75 -9.56 19.32 20.26
N LEU A 76 -10.66 18.80 20.79
CA LEU A 76 -10.97 18.90 22.22
C LEU A 76 -9.90 18.23 23.10
N ILE A 77 -9.39 17.07 22.70
CA ILE A 77 -8.29 16.38 23.41
C ILE A 77 -7.01 17.23 23.35
N SER A 78 -6.74 17.88 22.22
CA SER A 78 -5.57 18.73 22.03
C SER A 78 -5.53 19.94 22.96
N LEU A 79 -6.69 20.44 23.42
CA LEU A 79 -6.75 21.55 24.37
C LEU A 79 -6.10 21.20 25.72
N LYS A 80 -6.12 19.91 26.09
CA LYS A 80 -5.57 19.41 27.37
C LYS A 80 -4.22 18.73 27.22
N ASN A 81 -3.84 18.29 26.03
CA ASN A 81 -2.62 17.49 25.80
C ASN A 81 -1.71 18.13 24.74
N LYS A 82 -0.57 18.66 25.19
CA LYS A 82 0.42 19.34 24.35
C LYS A 82 0.97 18.46 23.22
N LEU A 83 1.19 17.16 23.48
CA LEU A 83 1.69 16.22 22.46
C LEU A 83 0.67 15.99 21.34
N VAL A 84 -0.62 15.95 21.68
CA VAL A 84 -1.70 15.81 20.70
C VAL A 84 -1.86 17.11 19.92
N PHE A 85 -1.73 18.26 20.59
CA PHE A 85 -1.76 19.57 19.95
C PHE A 85 -0.69 19.74 18.88
N GLU A 86 0.57 19.42 19.18
CA GLU A 86 1.66 19.53 18.21
C GLU A 86 1.45 18.61 16.99
N LYS A 87 1.03 17.35 17.23
CA LYS A 87 0.71 16.40 16.15
C LYS A 87 -0.47 16.87 15.30
N LEU A 88 -1.52 17.40 15.94
CA LEU A 88 -2.70 17.88 15.24
C LEU A 88 -2.38 19.13 14.43
N ARG A 89 -1.68 20.11 15.00
CA ARG A 89 -1.24 21.34 14.31
C ARG A 89 -0.47 21.01 13.04
N TYR A 90 0.46 20.06 13.11
CA TYR A 90 1.26 19.65 11.95
C TYR A 90 0.41 19.00 10.85
N LYS A 91 -0.56 18.15 11.22
CA LYS A 91 -1.38 17.41 10.24
C LYS A 91 -2.66 18.15 9.79
N ALA A 92 -3.11 19.15 10.53
CA ALA A 92 -4.37 19.85 10.25
C ALA A 92 -4.43 20.49 8.85
N PRO A 93 -3.39 21.17 8.34
CA PRO A 93 -3.41 21.69 6.97
C PRO A 93 -3.60 20.60 5.91
N PHE A 94 -3.02 19.42 6.13
CA PHE A 94 -3.19 18.28 5.22
C PHE A 94 -4.63 17.78 5.20
N TYR A 95 -5.25 17.56 6.37
CA TYR A 95 -6.65 17.13 6.46
C TYR A 95 -7.63 18.15 5.88
N SER A 96 -7.32 19.43 6.07
CA SER A 96 -8.05 20.55 5.49
C SER A 96 -7.99 20.54 3.97
N ALA A 97 -6.81 20.30 3.40
CA ALA A 97 -6.64 20.14 1.95
C ALA A 97 -7.42 18.93 1.41
N VAL A 98 -7.49 17.82 2.17
CA VAL A 98 -8.31 16.66 1.79
C VAL A 98 -9.79 17.03 1.70
N PHE A 99 -10.36 17.73 2.69
CA PHE A 99 -11.75 18.20 2.60
C PHE A 99 -11.95 19.16 1.42
N MET A 100 -11.03 20.10 1.18
CA MET A 100 -11.13 20.99 0.00
C MET A 100 -11.12 20.21 -1.32
N LEU A 101 -10.31 19.15 -1.44
CA LEU A 101 -10.28 18.30 -2.63
C LEU A 101 -11.60 17.55 -2.82
N LEU A 102 -12.18 17.04 -1.73
CA LEU A 102 -13.49 16.38 -1.77
C LEU A 102 -14.60 17.35 -2.18
N THR A 103 -14.64 18.55 -1.61
CA THR A 103 -15.58 19.61 -2.01
C THR A 103 -15.37 20.02 -3.47
N GLY A 104 -14.11 20.22 -3.89
CA GLY A 104 -13.81 20.56 -5.27
C GLY A 104 -14.27 19.48 -6.26
N TYR A 105 -14.08 18.21 -5.92
CA TYR A 105 -14.56 17.09 -6.73
C TYR A 105 -16.09 17.02 -6.81
N ASP A 106 -16.79 17.19 -5.69
CA ASP A 106 -18.26 17.21 -5.65
C ASP A 106 -18.83 18.38 -6.45
N VAL A 107 -18.25 19.58 -6.31
CA VAL A 107 -18.64 20.76 -7.10
C VAL A 107 -18.45 20.53 -8.60
N LEU A 108 -17.34 19.92 -9.02
CA LEU A 108 -17.07 19.66 -10.44
C LEU A 108 -18.00 18.58 -11.03
N THR A 109 -18.44 17.63 -10.21
CA THR A 109 -19.28 16.50 -10.64
C THR A 109 -20.76 16.75 -10.40
N LEU A 110 -21.20 16.81 -9.13
CA LEU A 110 -22.59 16.92 -8.71
C LEU A 110 -23.21 18.29 -9.02
N LYS A 111 -22.48 19.38 -8.79
CA LYS A 111 -23.03 20.74 -8.82
C LYS A 111 -22.92 21.43 -10.17
N THR A 112 -21.76 21.36 -10.84
CA THR A 112 -21.52 22.08 -12.11
C THR A 112 -21.66 21.19 -13.34
N GLY A 113 -21.55 19.86 -13.20
CA GLY A 113 -21.61 18.93 -14.33
C GLY A 113 -20.45 19.05 -15.32
N THR A 114 -19.36 19.74 -14.94
CA THR A 114 -18.14 19.84 -15.78
C THR A 114 -17.50 18.47 -16.01
N LEU A 115 -17.48 17.64 -14.97
CA LEU A 115 -17.11 16.24 -15.03
C LEU A 115 -18.39 15.41 -15.23
N MET A 116 -18.58 14.93 -16.45
CA MET A 116 -19.84 14.31 -16.87
C MET A 116 -19.94 12.83 -16.44
N LEU A 117 -21.17 12.44 -16.08
CA LEU A 117 -21.56 11.04 -16.01
C LEU A 117 -21.51 10.41 -17.42
N PRO A 118 -21.22 9.10 -17.53
CA PRO A 118 -21.05 8.14 -16.44
C PRO A 118 -19.61 8.06 -15.89
N TYR A 119 -18.62 8.68 -16.56
CA TYR A 119 -17.20 8.49 -16.27
C TYR A 119 -16.75 9.00 -14.90
N PHE A 120 -17.32 10.11 -14.43
CA PHE A 120 -16.94 10.75 -13.15
C PHE A 120 -18.14 10.80 -12.19
N PRO A 121 -18.43 9.70 -11.47
CA PRO A 121 -19.47 9.70 -10.45
C PRO A 121 -19.02 10.52 -9.23
N TRP A 122 -19.92 11.33 -8.68
CA TRP A 122 -19.66 12.05 -7.43
C TRP A 122 -19.45 11.09 -6.25
N THR A 123 -18.79 11.57 -5.19
CA THR A 123 -18.34 10.73 -4.07
C THR A 123 -19.48 9.98 -3.39
N ASP A 124 -20.66 10.57 -3.26
CA ASP A 124 -21.83 9.89 -2.70
C ASP A 124 -22.25 8.65 -3.49
N ARG A 125 -22.25 8.71 -4.83
CA ARG A 125 -22.60 7.56 -5.67
C ARG A 125 -21.59 6.43 -5.51
N ILE A 126 -20.30 6.75 -5.34
CA ILE A 126 -19.25 5.76 -5.10
C ILE A 126 -19.45 5.08 -3.73
N LEU A 127 -19.63 5.87 -2.67
CA LEU A 127 -19.83 5.34 -1.31
C LEU A 127 -21.13 4.53 -1.21
N ASN A 128 -22.22 5.01 -1.81
CA ASN A 128 -23.48 4.30 -1.84
C ASN A 128 -23.34 2.95 -2.56
N ALA A 129 -22.65 2.92 -3.70
CA ALA A 129 -22.35 1.69 -4.43
C ALA A 129 -21.53 0.68 -3.61
N MET A 130 -20.55 1.16 -2.82
CA MET A 130 -19.80 0.28 -1.91
C MET A 130 -20.67 -0.32 -0.82
N ILE A 131 -21.63 0.45 -0.29
CA ILE A 131 -22.57 -0.02 0.72
C ILE A 131 -23.62 -0.95 0.11
N SER A 132 -24.10 -0.68 -1.11
CA SER A 132 -25.10 -1.52 -1.77
C SER A 132 -24.54 -2.91 -2.09
N ASP A 133 -23.31 -2.96 -2.60
CA ASP A 133 -22.67 -4.19 -3.08
C ASP A 133 -21.70 -4.80 -2.06
N TRP A 134 -21.77 -4.38 -0.78
CA TRP A 134 -20.77 -4.72 0.23
C TRP A 134 -20.49 -6.23 0.37
N ARG A 135 -21.53 -7.07 0.28
CA ARG A 135 -21.38 -8.54 0.37
C ARG A 135 -20.57 -9.09 -0.79
N TYR A 136 -20.91 -8.68 -2.01
CA TYR A 136 -20.22 -9.12 -3.22
C TYR A 136 -18.78 -8.62 -3.27
N LEU A 137 -18.57 -7.38 -2.82
CA LEU A 137 -17.23 -6.79 -2.69
C LEU A 137 -16.37 -7.55 -1.67
N LEU A 138 -16.93 -7.99 -0.54
CA LEU A 138 -16.21 -8.82 0.42
C LEU A 138 -15.82 -10.19 -0.16
N ASP A 139 -16.71 -10.82 -0.94
CA ASP A 139 -16.37 -12.06 -1.65
C ASP A 139 -15.24 -11.84 -2.66
N CYS A 140 -15.25 -10.70 -3.37
CA CYS A 140 -14.17 -10.31 -4.27
C CYS A 140 -12.85 -10.10 -3.50
N VAL A 141 -12.86 -9.38 -2.38
CA VAL A 141 -11.68 -9.20 -1.51
C VAL A 141 -11.13 -10.56 -1.08
N LYS A 142 -12.00 -11.47 -0.63
CA LYS A 142 -11.61 -12.83 -0.20
C LYS A 142 -10.94 -13.59 -1.34
N ASN A 143 -11.53 -13.62 -2.53
CA ASN A 143 -10.99 -14.32 -3.69
C ASN A 143 -9.63 -13.74 -4.11
N SER A 144 -9.50 -12.41 -4.10
CA SER A 144 -8.22 -11.73 -4.35
C SER A 144 -7.15 -12.08 -3.34
N LEU A 145 -7.48 -12.14 -2.05
CA LEU A 145 -6.53 -12.53 -1.01
C LEU A 145 -6.11 -13.99 -1.14
N ILE A 146 -7.04 -14.90 -1.45
CA ILE A 146 -6.72 -16.32 -1.69
C ILE A 146 -5.73 -16.43 -2.84
N LEU A 147 -6.03 -15.82 -3.99
CA LEU A 147 -5.17 -15.85 -5.17
C LEU A 147 -3.81 -15.20 -4.93
N LEU A 148 -3.78 -14.06 -4.23
CA LEU A 148 -2.56 -13.36 -3.87
C LEU A 148 -1.66 -14.23 -3.00
N PHE A 149 -2.19 -14.80 -1.91
CA PHE A 149 -1.38 -15.54 -0.96
C PHE A 149 -0.95 -16.90 -1.51
N THR A 150 -1.76 -17.58 -2.31
CA THR A 150 -1.34 -18.84 -2.97
C THR A 150 -0.17 -18.60 -3.94
N GLY A 151 -0.26 -17.57 -4.78
CA GLY A 151 0.84 -17.16 -5.66
C GLY A 151 2.06 -16.66 -4.89
N TYR A 152 1.85 -15.85 -3.86
CA TYR A 152 2.94 -15.27 -3.07
C TYR A 152 3.71 -16.33 -2.29
N PHE A 153 3.05 -17.22 -1.55
CA PHE A 153 3.74 -18.23 -0.76
C PHE A 153 4.40 -19.30 -1.64
N SER A 154 3.77 -19.71 -2.74
CA SER A 154 4.41 -20.64 -3.69
C SER A 154 5.68 -20.04 -4.29
N GLY A 155 5.61 -18.80 -4.78
CA GLY A 155 6.77 -18.07 -5.31
C GLY A 155 7.85 -17.84 -4.25
N ALA A 156 7.47 -17.46 -3.03
CA ALA A 156 8.42 -17.23 -1.94
C ALA A 156 9.14 -18.51 -1.52
N ILE A 157 8.44 -19.64 -1.40
CA ILE A 157 9.06 -20.93 -1.04
C ILE A 157 10.06 -21.35 -2.11
N ILE A 158 9.66 -21.34 -3.39
CA ILE A 158 10.54 -21.70 -4.50
C ILE A 158 11.72 -20.71 -4.56
N GLY A 159 11.45 -19.43 -4.31
CA GLY A 159 12.45 -18.35 -4.33
C GLY A 159 13.49 -18.51 -3.23
N LEU A 160 13.07 -18.88 -2.02
CA LEU A 160 13.98 -19.19 -0.91
C LEU A 160 14.85 -20.41 -1.24
N ILE A 161 14.25 -21.49 -1.74
CA ILE A 161 14.98 -22.72 -2.07
C ILE A 161 16.04 -22.44 -3.14
N THR A 162 15.65 -21.77 -4.22
CA THR A 162 16.57 -21.42 -5.31
C THR A 162 17.62 -20.40 -4.86
N GLY A 163 17.21 -19.38 -4.11
CA GLY A 163 18.11 -18.36 -3.58
C GLY A 163 19.17 -18.91 -2.62
N ILE A 164 18.78 -19.78 -1.69
CA ILE A 164 19.69 -20.45 -0.76
C ILE A 164 20.66 -21.36 -1.52
N SER A 165 20.12 -22.15 -2.46
CA SER A 165 20.93 -23.11 -3.25
C SER A 165 21.97 -22.40 -4.11
N CYS A 166 21.59 -21.31 -4.80
CA CYS A 166 22.49 -20.50 -5.61
C CYS A 166 23.49 -19.70 -4.76
N GLY A 167 23.04 -19.10 -3.65
CA GLY A 167 23.90 -18.32 -2.77
C GLY A 167 25.00 -19.17 -2.12
N TYR A 168 24.70 -20.40 -1.74
CA TYR A 168 25.66 -21.29 -1.09
C TYR A 168 26.53 -22.08 -2.08
N SER A 169 25.98 -22.51 -3.22
CA SER A 169 26.69 -23.38 -4.18
C SER A 169 27.03 -22.67 -5.48
N LYS A 170 28.33 -22.44 -5.72
CA LYS A 170 28.86 -21.91 -6.99
C LYS A 170 28.43 -22.74 -8.21
N LYS A 171 28.33 -24.08 -8.04
CA LYS A 171 27.91 -24.99 -9.12
C LYS A 171 26.44 -24.78 -9.50
N VAL A 172 25.57 -24.64 -8.50
CA VAL A 172 24.14 -24.37 -8.75
C VAL A 172 23.96 -22.97 -9.36
N ASN A 173 24.66 -21.97 -8.83
CA ASN A 173 24.63 -20.62 -9.36
C ASN A 173 25.09 -20.55 -10.83
N TYR A 174 26.11 -21.32 -11.21
CA TYR A 174 26.57 -21.37 -12.61
C TYR A 174 25.45 -21.77 -13.58
N TRP A 175 24.62 -22.76 -13.23
CA TRP A 175 23.53 -23.24 -14.08
C TRP A 175 22.27 -22.39 -14.00
N ILE A 176 21.94 -21.83 -12.82
CA ILE A 176 20.69 -21.08 -12.61
C ILE A 176 20.84 -19.60 -12.96
N SER A 177 22.02 -19.01 -12.76
CA SER A 177 22.24 -17.57 -13.00
C SER A 177 21.91 -17.08 -14.40
N PRO A 178 22.13 -17.82 -15.51
CA PRO A 178 21.71 -17.39 -16.84
C PRO A 178 20.18 -17.23 -16.94
N PHE A 179 19.42 -18.16 -16.37
CA PHE A 179 17.95 -18.08 -16.34
C PHE A 179 17.48 -16.90 -15.50
N MET A 180 18.10 -16.65 -14.34
CA MET A 180 17.75 -15.49 -13.52
C MET A 180 18.06 -14.15 -14.21
N ARG A 181 19.16 -14.07 -14.97
CA ARG A 181 19.51 -12.89 -15.75
C ARG A 181 18.57 -12.67 -16.93
N LEU A 182 18.07 -13.75 -17.53
CA LEU A 182 17.13 -13.69 -18.66
C LEU A 182 15.71 -13.35 -18.19
N LEU A 183 15.23 -14.01 -17.14
CA LEU A 183 13.88 -13.83 -16.62
C LEU A 183 13.73 -12.55 -15.80
N GLY A 184 14.81 -12.07 -15.19
CA GLY A 184 14.78 -10.94 -14.25
C GLY A 184 14.25 -9.61 -14.79
N PRO A 185 14.71 -9.17 -15.97
CA PRO A 185 14.22 -7.92 -16.58
C PRO A 185 12.79 -7.99 -17.09
N ILE A 186 12.26 -9.20 -17.32
CA ILE A 186 10.95 -9.41 -17.95
C ILE A 186 9.88 -9.40 -16.86
N PRO A 187 8.91 -8.47 -16.90
CA PRO A 187 7.79 -8.48 -15.96
C PRO A 187 7.05 -9.82 -15.98
N SER A 188 6.65 -10.34 -14.81
CA SER A 188 6.01 -11.66 -14.76
C SER A 188 4.71 -11.72 -15.59
N ILE A 189 4.01 -10.60 -15.72
CA ILE A 189 2.80 -10.48 -16.52
C ILE A 189 3.00 -10.68 -18.01
N THR A 190 4.21 -10.46 -18.54
CA THR A 190 4.52 -10.71 -19.97
C THR A 190 4.31 -12.17 -20.36
N TRP A 191 4.41 -13.08 -19.39
CA TRP A 191 4.21 -14.52 -19.58
C TRP A 191 2.73 -14.94 -19.62
N LEU A 192 1.79 -14.01 -19.37
CA LEU A 192 0.36 -14.30 -19.29
C LEU A 192 -0.19 -15.10 -20.49
N PRO A 193 0.08 -14.73 -21.77
CA PRO A 193 -0.47 -15.48 -22.90
C PRO A 193 0.01 -16.93 -22.95
N ILE A 194 1.29 -17.16 -22.64
CA ILE A 194 1.89 -18.50 -22.63
C ILE A 194 1.28 -19.33 -21.49
N VAL A 195 1.18 -18.73 -20.31
CA VAL A 195 0.68 -19.40 -19.11
C VAL A 195 -0.79 -19.81 -19.28
N ILE A 196 -1.63 -18.98 -19.88
CA ILE A 196 -3.04 -19.32 -20.14
C ILE A 196 -3.17 -20.53 -21.07
N VAL A 197 -2.28 -20.67 -22.06
CA VAL A 197 -2.32 -21.81 -23.00
C VAL A 197 -1.86 -23.11 -22.35
N ILE A 198 -0.84 -23.05 -21.48
CA ILE A 198 -0.26 -24.24 -20.85
C ILE A 198 -1.10 -24.70 -19.65
N MET A 199 -1.67 -23.75 -18.90
CA MET A 199 -2.41 -24.06 -17.68
C MET A 199 -3.84 -24.50 -17.99
N THR A 200 -4.29 -25.53 -17.28
CA THR A 200 -5.65 -26.07 -17.41
C THR A 200 -6.72 -25.18 -16.77
N SER A 201 -6.32 -24.24 -15.90
CA SER A 201 -7.22 -23.33 -15.20
C SER A 201 -6.63 -21.93 -15.14
N LEU A 202 -7.50 -20.93 -15.34
CA LEU A 202 -7.18 -19.50 -15.23
C LEU A 202 -6.64 -19.14 -13.84
N PHE A 203 -7.16 -19.77 -12.79
CA PHE A 203 -6.68 -19.58 -11.41
C PHE A 203 -5.22 -20.03 -11.28
N ASN A 204 -4.89 -21.23 -11.75
CA ASN A 204 -3.52 -21.76 -11.70
C ASN A 204 -2.56 -20.90 -12.53
N GLY A 205 -3.02 -20.40 -13.69
CA GLY A 205 -2.23 -19.46 -14.48
C GLY A 205 -1.91 -18.17 -13.76
N ALA A 206 -2.90 -17.55 -13.12
CA ALA A 206 -2.67 -16.36 -12.31
C ALA A 206 -1.72 -16.63 -11.13
N VAL A 207 -1.85 -17.77 -10.46
CA VAL A 207 -0.93 -18.20 -9.38
C VAL A 207 0.51 -18.28 -9.89
N VAL A 208 0.75 -18.89 -11.06
CA VAL A 208 2.11 -19.01 -11.65
C VAL A 208 2.71 -17.64 -11.95
N ILE A 209 1.92 -16.71 -12.48
CA ILE A 209 2.39 -15.35 -12.83
C ILE A 209 2.76 -14.54 -11.59
N ILE A 210 1.95 -14.65 -10.54
CA ILE A 210 2.26 -14.04 -9.23
C ILE A 210 3.52 -14.68 -8.65
N ALA A 211 3.57 -16.02 -8.64
CA ALA A 211 4.67 -16.79 -8.11
C ALA A 211 6.00 -16.48 -8.81
N LEU A 212 6.00 -16.27 -10.13
CA LEU A 212 7.20 -15.97 -10.91
C LEU A 212 7.83 -14.62 -10.53
N GLY A 213 7.01 -13.58 -10.32
CA GLY A 213 7.50 -12.27 -9.88
C GLY A 213 8.07 -12.29 -8.45
N VAL A 214 7.39 -13.03 -7.56
CA VAL A 214 7.83 -13.21 -6.17
C VAL A 214 9.10 -14.07 -6.11
N TRP A 215 9.12 -15.17 -6.86
CA TRP A 215 10.26 -16.07 -6.97
C TRP A 215 11.52 -15.29 -7.32
N TYR A 216 11.47 -14.45 -8.37
CA TYR A 216 12.64 -13.69 -8.79
C TYR A 216 13.15 -12.75 -7.71
N SER A 217 12.25 -11.96 -7.12
CA SER A 217 12.57 -10.98 -6.08
C SER A 217 13.19 -11.63 -4.84
N VAL A 218 12.58 -12.72 -4.37
CA VAL A 218 13.04 -13.45 -3.19
C VAL A 218 14.35 -14.18 -3.47
N SER A 219 14.48 -14.84 -4.61
CA SER A 219 15.71 -15.56 -5.00
C SER A 219 16.90 -14.62 -5.04
N MET A 220 16.76 -13.50 -5.74
CA MET A 220 17.88 -12.58 -5.95
C MET A 220 18.31 -11.92 -4.64
N ALA A 221 17.36 -11.43 -3.83
CA ALA A 221 17.69 -10.86 -2.54
C ALA A 221 18.36 -11.88 -1.59
N THR A 222 17.91 -13.14 -1.63
CA THR A 222 18.51 -14.23 -0.86
C THR A 222 19.94 -14.54 -1.31
N ILE A 223 20.19 -14.61 -2.63
CA ILE A 223 21.54 -14.81 -3.19
C ILE A 223 22.48 -13.70 -2.75
N THR A 224 22.03 -12.44 -2.88
CA THR A 224 22.81 -11.28 -2.43
C THR A 224 23.06 -11.33 -0.92
N GLY A 225 22.06 -11.68 -0.13
CA GLY A 225 22.20 -11.81 1.33
C GLY A 225 23.24 -12.84 1.74
N ILE A 226 23.23 -14.02 1.12
CA ILE A 226 24.20 -15.08 1.43
C ILE A 226 25.59 -14.74 0.91
N SER A 227 25.69 -14.14 -0.29
CA SER A 227 26.98 -13.79 -0.90
C SER A 227 27.71 -12.66 -0.16
N ASN A 228 26.98 -11.84 0.60
CA ASN A 228 27.53 -10.75 1.40
C ASN A 228 28.02 -11.19 2.80
N VAL A 229 27.83 -12.46 3.17
CA VAL A 229 28.35 -12.99 4.44
C VAL A 229 29.88 -13.09 4.34
N ASP A 230 30.57 -12.54 5.34
CA ASP A 230 32.03 -12.60 5.39
C ASP A 230 32.51 -14.06 5.41
N ALA A 231 33.48 -14.38 4.55
CA ALA A 231 34.04 -15.73 4.42
C ALA A 231 34.63 -16.24 5.74
N SER A 232 35.12 -15.34 6.60
CA SER A 232 35.69 -15.67 7.91
C SER A 232 34.70 -16.40 8.83
N TYR A 233 33.41 -16.07 8.79
CA TYR A 233 32.39 -16.80 9.57
C TYR A 233 32.30 -18.27 9.16
N PHE A 234 32.37 -18.55 7.85
CA PHE A 234 32.35 -19.92 7.35
C PHE A 234 33.65 -20.68 7.66
N GLU A 235 34.80 -20.00 7.61
CA GLU A 235 36.10 -20.59 7.95
C GLU A 235 36.19 -20.96 9.42
N VAL A 236 35.85 -20.04 10.33
CA VAL A 236 35.84 -20.28 11.78
C VAL A 236 34.89 -21.44 12.12
N ALA A 237 33.67 -21.44 11.59
CA ALA A 237 32.73 -22.52 11.86
C ALA A 237 33.21 -23.88 11.36
N LYS A 238 33.86 -23.95 10.19
CA LYS A 238 34.48 -25.19 9.69
C LYS A 238 35.61 -25.66 10.59
N THR A 239 36.43 -24.77 11.15
CA THR A 239 37.49 -25.16 12.10
C THR A 239 36.92 -25.74 13.40
N LEU A 240 35.71 -25.34 13.80
CA LEU A 240 34.98 -25.90 14.93
C LEU A 240 34.23 -27.22 14.61
N GLY A 241 34.37 -27.73 13.37
CA GLY A 241 33.75 -28.98 12.94
C GLY A 241 32.34 -28.83 12.37
N ALA A 242 31.86 -27.61 12.08
CA ALA A 242 30.52 -27.40 11.56
C ALA A 242 30.33 -28.03 10.17
N GLY A 243 29.27 -28.82 10.02
CA GLY A 243 28.87 -29.43 8.75
C GLY A 243 28.12 -28.45 7.83
N SER A 244 27.95 -28.81 6.55
CA SER A 244 27.29 -27.95 5.54
C SER A 244 25.89 -27.47 5.94
N LYS A 245 25.10 -28.29 6.64
CA LYS A 245 23.77 -27.89 7.13
C LYS A 245 23.87 -26.81 8.20
N GLU A 246 24.83 -26.93 9.12
CA GLU A 246 25.05 -25.97 10.20
C GLU A 246 25.57 -24.65 9.66
N LEU A 247 26.43 -24.68 8.63
CA LEU A 247 26.87 -23.46 7.93
C LEU A 247 25.69 -22.72 7.28
N VAL A 248 24.77 -23.44 6.65
CA VAL A 248 23.60 -22.82 5.98
C VAL A 248 22.59 -22.29 6.99
N PHE A 249 22.10 -23.12 7.90
CA PHE A 249 21.03 -22.76 8.83
C PHE A 249 21.51 -21.94 10.03
N GLY A 250 22.77 -22.10 10.43
CA GLY A 250 23.36 -21.42 11.59
C GLY A 250 24.03 -20.09 11.26
N ILE A 251 24.50 -19.89 10.02
CA ILE A 251 25.28 -18.70 9.63
C ILE A 251 24.65 -18.00 8.43
N ALA A 252 24.56 -18.69 7.29
CA ALA A 252 24.16 -18.07 6.03
C ALA A 252 22.74 -17.50 6.07
N ILE A 253 21.75 -18.30 6.51
CA ILE A 253 20.35 -17.88 6.57
C ILE A 253 20.15 -16.76 7.60
N PRO A 254 20.57 -16.90 8.88
CA PRO A 254 20.43 -15.84 9.87
C PRO A 254 21.01 -14.50 9.43
N HIS A 255 22.21 -14.52 8.82
CA HIS A 255 22.87 -13.31 8.34
C HIS A 255 22.21 -12.72 7.09
N ALA A 256 21.62 -13.57 6.23
CA ALA A 256 20.88 -13.14 5.04
C ALA A 256 19.43 -12.73 5.31
N MET A 257 18.89 -12.95 6.52
CA MET A 257 17.49 -12.66 6.87
C MET A 257 17.02 -11.24 6.50
N PRO A 258 17.80 -10.16 6.72
CA PRO A 258 17.37 -8.81 6.35
C PRO A 258 17.13 -8.67 4.85
N ASN A 259 18.03 -9.23 4.04
CA ASN A 259 17.93 -9.24 2.59
C ASN A 259 16.80 -10.15 2.12
N ILE A 260 16.61 -11.33 2.74
CA ILE A 260 15.46 -12.20 2.47
C ILE A 260 14.14 -11.43 2.68
N PHE A 261 14.00 -10.71 3.80
CA PHE A 261 12.80 -9.91 4.07
C PHE A 261 12.66 -8.71 3.14
N GLN A 262 13.75 -8.13 2.66
CA GLN A 262 13.72 -7.14 1.59
C GLN A 262 13.18 -7.76 0.29
N GLY A 263 13.64 -8.96 -0.07
CA GLY A 263 13.13 -9.74 -1.20
C GLY A 263 11.67 -10.11 -1.08
N LEU A 264 11.20 -10.51 0.11
CA LEU A 264 9.79 -10.76 0.41
C LEU A 264 8.94 -9.48 0.25
N THR A 265 9.46 -8.33 0.70
CA THR A 265 8.76 -7.03 0.56
C THR A 265 8.66 -6.61 -0.92
N GLN A 266 9.74 -6.75 -1.68
CA GLN A 266 9.75 -6.49 -3.11
C GLN A 266 8.85 -7.48 -3.87
N GLY A 267 8.90 -8.75 -3.47
CA GLY A 267 8.04 -9.80 -3.98
C GLY A 267 6.56 -9.49 -3.75
N MET A 268 6.18 -8.98 -2.58
CA MET A 268 4.80 -8.59 -2.30
C MET A 268 4.32 -7.46 -3.22
N SER A 269 5.18 -6.46 -3.46
CA SER A 269 4.88 -5.37 -4.39
C SER A 269 4.68 -5.89 -5.82
N SER A 270 5.54 -6.82 -6.25
CA SER A 270 5.38 -7.51 -7.55
C SER A 270 4.12 -8.37 -7.59
N ALA A 271 3.77 -9.05 -6.51
CA ALA A 271 2.60 -9.92 -6.40
C ALA A 271 1.30 -9.13 -6.52
N CYS A 272 1.18 -8.00 -5.81
CA CYS A 272 0.02 -7.11 -5.90
C CYS A 272 -0.20 -6.58 -7.34
N THR A 273 0.89 -6.21 -8.02
CA THR A 273 0.84 -5.73 -9.41
C THR A 273 0.42 -6.84 -10.36
N ALA A 274 1.03 -8.02 -10.23
CA ALA A 274 0.70 -9.19 -11.05
C ALA A 274 -0.74 -9.66 -10.81
N LEU A 275 -1.20 -9.69 -9.55
CA LEU A 275 -2.57 -10.03 -9.17
C LEU A 275 -3.58 -9.14 -9.88
N LEU A 276 -3.43 -7.82 -9.78
CA LEU A 276 -4.38 -6.88 -10.36
C LEU A 276 -4.56 -7.14 -11.86
N ILE A 277 -3.47 -7.29 -12.61
CA ILE A 277 -3.57 -7.54 -14.06
C ILE A 277 -4.11 -8.95 -14.34
N ALA A 278 -3.71 -9.95 -13.57
CA ALA A 278 -4.20 -11.33 -13.74
C ALA A 278 -5.70 -11.44 -13.50
N GLU A 279 -6.25 -10.75 -12.50
CA GLU A 279 -7.70 -10.68 -12.25
C GLU A 279 -8.45 -9.88 -13.32
N MET A 280 -7.83 -8.83 -13.87
CA MET A 280 -8.47 -8.02 -14.92
C MET A 280 -8.59 -8.73 -16.27
N VAL A 281 -7.74 -9.72 -16.54
CA VAL A 281 -7.63 -10.36 -17.86
C VAL A 281 -7.95 -11.86 -17.83
N GLY A 282 -7.59 -12.56 -16.76
CA GLY A 282 -7.61 -14.02 -16.72
C GLY A 282 -8.65 -14.62 -15.77
N VAL A 283 -8.80 -14.11 -14.56
CA VAL A 283 -9.60 -14.80 -13.53
C VAL A 283 -11.04 -14.27 -13.50
N GLU A 284 -12.03 -15.17 -13.34
CA GLU A 284 -13.45 -14.82 -13.30
C GLU A 284 -13.95 -14.36 -11.91
N SER A 285 -13.05 -14.01 -11.01
CA SER A 285 -13.39 -13.53 -9.67
C SER A 285 -12.27 -12.68 -9.07
N GLY A 286 -12.62 -11.79 -8.14
CA GLY A 286 -11.69 -10.88 -7.48
C GLY A 286 -12.00 -9.41 -7.74
N LEU A 287 -11.28 -8.53 -7.05
CA LEU A 287 -11.48 -7.08 -7.17
C LEU A 287 -11.08 -6.57 -8.56
N GLY A 288 -9.98 -7.06 -9.15
CA GLY A 288 -9.57 -6.68 -10.50
C GLY A 288 -10.59 -7.10 -11.56
N TRP A 289 -11.17 -8.29 -11.41
CA TRP A 289 -12.25 -8.77 -12.27
C TRP A 289 -13.50 -7.89 -12.13
N TYR A 290 -13.92 -7.60 -10.89
CA TYR A 290 -15.10 -6.75 -10.64
C TYR A 290 -14.93 -5.34 -11.22
N ILE A 291 -13.73 -4.76 -11.13
CA ILE A 291 -13.42 -3.47 -11.77
C ILE A 291 -13.67 -3.53 -13.28
N ASN A 292 -13.16 -4.56 -13.96
CA ASN A 292 -13.33 -4.72 -15.41
C ASN A 292 -14.80 -4.95 -15.78
N TRP A 293 -15.48 -5.77 -14.99
CA TRP A 293 -16.90 -6.06 -15.17
C TRP A 293 -17.74 -4.78 -15.05
N GLN A 294 -17.65 -4.04 -13.95
CA GLN A 294 -18.43 -2.80 -13.75
C GLN A 294 -18.07 -1.70 -14.76
N LYS A 295 -16.80 -1.62 -15.17
CA LYS A 295 -16.36 -0.74 -16.26
C LYS A 295 -17.09 -1.07 -17.57
N SER A 296 -17.22 -2.35 -17.90
CA SER A 296 -17.88 -2.80 -19.13
C SER A 296 -19.37 -2.48 -19.16
N TRP A 297 -20.02 -2.40 -17.99
CA TRP A 297 -21.41 -1.98 -17.82
C TRP A 297 -21.59 -0.47 -17.64
N ALA A 298 -20.52 0.32 -17.74
CA ALA A 298 -20.51 1.76 -17.47
C ALA A 298 -21.01 2.14 -16.06
N GLU A 299 -20.95 1.21 -15.09
CA GLU A 299 -21.26 1.46 -13.68
C GLU A 299 -20.01 1.92 -12.93
N PHE A 300 -19.53 3.11 -13.29
CA PHE A 300 -18.28 3.65 -12.75
C PHE A 300 -18.33 3.86 -11.22
N GLY A 301 -19.50 4.11 -10.63
CA GLY A 301 -19.64 4.23 -9.17
C GLY A 301 -19.16 2.98 -8.45
N LYS A 302 -19.62 1.81 -8.92
CA LYS A 302 -19.21 0.49 -8.42
C LYS A 302 -17.74 0.21 -8.75
N MET A 303 -17.30 0.55 -9.96
CA MET A 303 -15.90 0.40 -10.40
C MET A 303 -14.94 1.15 -9.47
N TYR A 304 -15.16 2.45 -9.22
CA TYR A 304 -14.32 3.24 -8.32
C TYR A 304 -14.38 2.73 -6.88
N GLY A 305 -15.55 2.27 -6.41
CA GLY A 305 -15.67 1.64 -5.10
C GLY A 305 -14.75 0.42 -4.94
N ALA A 306 -14.69 -0.44 -5.97
CA ALA A 306 -13.77 -1.57 -5.98
C ALA A 306 -12.29 -1.17 -6.10
N VAL A 307 -11.97 -0.10 -6.84
CA VAL A 307 -10.62 0.48 -6.88
C VAL A 307 -10.18 0.94 -5.48
N ILE A 308 -11.06 1.62 -4.74
CA ILE A 308 -10.77 2.04 -3.36
C ILE A 308 -10.50 0.81 -2.47
N LEU A 309 -11.34 -0.23 -2.58
CA LEU A 309 -11.17 -1.46 -1.79
C LEU A 309 -9.88 -2.21 -2.11
N ILE A 310 -9.46 -2.31 -3.38
CA ILE A 310 -8.20 -2.98 -3.71
C ILE A 310 -7.01 -2.20 -3.18
N CYS A 311 -7.03 -0.86 -3.24
CA CYS A 311 -6.00 -0.01 -2.63
C CYS A 311 -5.93 -0.24 -1.11
N LEU A 312 -7.07 -0.23 -0.41
CA LEU A 312 -7.12 -0.50 1.03
C LEU A 312 -6.61 -1.91 1.36
N THR A 313 -6.95 -2.91 0.54
CA THR A 313 -6.49 -4.30 0.70
C THR A 313 -4.96 -4.36 0.57
N PHE A 314 -4.37 -3.77 -0.46
CA PHE A 314 -2.92 -3.77 -0.65
C PHE A 314 -2.18 -2.98 0.42
N ILE A 315 -2.70 -1.83 0.86
CA ILE A 315 -2.14 -1.09 1.99
C ILE A 315 -2.13 -1.96 3.25
N THR A 316 -3.23 -2.66 3.51
CA THR A 316 -3.36 -3.53 4.68
C THR A 316 -2.37 -4.69 4.63
N VAL A 317 -2.27 -5.39 3.50
CA VAL A 317 -1.33 -6.51 3.32
C VAL A 317 0.12 -6.05 3.47
N ASN A 318 0.51 -4.93 2.85
CA ASN A 318 1.86 -4.39 2.96
C ASN A 318 2.17 -3.91 4.39
N PHE A 319 1.20 -3.31 5.07
CA PHE A 319 1.34 -2.92 6.47
C PHE A 319 1.58 -4.13 7.37
N ILE A 320 0.80 -5.20 7.20
CA ILE A 320 0.97 -6.45 7.96
C ILE A 320 2.36 -7.04 7.71
N LEU A 321 2.78 -7.13 6.44
CA LEU A 321 4.12 -7.65 6.09
C LEU A 321 5.24 -6.81 6.72
N SER A 322 5.11 -5.49 6.70
CA SER A 322 6.07 -4.56 7.33
C SER A 322 6.14 -4.78 8.85
N ARG A 323 5.00 -5.00 9.51
CA ARG A 323 4.95 -5.34 10.95
C ARG A 323 5.64 -6.67 11.25
N ILE A 324 5.39 -7.69 10.44
CA ILE A 324 6.06 -9.00 10.57
C ILE A 324 7.58 -8.83 10.40
N LYS A 325 8.02 -8.12 9.36
CA LYS A 325 9.43 -7.80 9.12
C LYS A 325 10.07 -7.13 10.34
N LYS A 326 9.44 -6.08 10.88
CA LYS A 326 9.94 -5.36 12.06
C LYS A 326 10.04 -6.25 13.30
N TYR A 327 9.07 -7.15 13.49
CA TYR A 327 9.08 -8.07 14.63
C TYR A 327 10.20 -9.12 14.50
N VAL A 328 10.37 -9.71 13.32
CA VAL A 328 11.37 -10.78 13.10
C VAL A 328 12.79 -10.23 13.08
N LEU A 329 13.00 -9.02 12.54
CA LEU A 329 14.31 -8.39 12.45
C LEU A 329 14.66 -7.49 13.66
N ARG A 330 13.91 -7.58 14.76
CA ARG A 330 14.15 -6.76 15.97
C ARG A 330 15.55 -6.91 16.58
N TRP A 331 16.22 -8.02 16.30
CA TRP A 331 17.57 -8.31 16.80
C TRP A 331 18.66 -7.55 16.02
N GLN A 332 18.34 -7.02 14.84
CA GLN A 332 19.27 -6.20 14.08
C GLN A 332 19.13 -4.73 14.49
N GLU A 333 20.09 -4.26 15.28
CA GLU A 333 20.21 -2.85 15.62
C GLU A 333 20.64 -2.04 14.38
N GLY A 334 19.93 -0.95 14.08
CA GLY A 334 20.36 0.06 13.08
C GLY A 334 19.86 -0.09 11.64
N VAL A 335 19.19 -1.18 11.25
CA VAL A 335 18.75 -1.41 9.84
C VAL A 335 17.29 -1.00 9.57
N ILE A 336 16.52 -0.67 10.62
CA ILE A 336 15.11 -0.29 10.50
C ILE A 336 14.95 1.21 10.84
N GLN A 337 15.00 2.06 9.81
CA GLN A 337 14.42 3.42 9.86
C GLN A 337 13.06 3.43 9.16
#